data_AF-A0A940VXU2-F1
#
_entry.id   AF-A0A940VXU2-F1
#
_cell.length_a   1.000
_cell.length_b   1.000
_cell.length_c   1.000
_cell.angle_alpha   90.00
_cell.angle_beta   90.00
_cell.angle_gamma   90.00
#
_symmetry.space_group_name_H-M   'P 1'
#
loop_
_entity.id
_entity.type
_entity.pdbx_description
1 polymer ?
#
loop_
_entity_poly.entity_id
_entity_poly.type
_entity_poly.pdbx_seq_one_letter_code
_entity_poly.pdbx_strand_id
1 'polypeptide(L)'
;MTEQCGYIMAVLQEHRVETATKVQEILTRNGCSIRLRLGLHDAGVETCSPSGLILLQVCGAKAEVEKLQSELQSVPYVKVKVMSLEF
;
A
#
# COMPACT_ATOMS: atom_id res chain seq x y z
N MET A 1 5.50 -24.76 1.67
CA MET A 1 5.83 -23.59 0.83
C MET A 1 6.02 -22.43 1.79
N THR A 2 7.24 -21.95 1.95
CA THR A 2 7.56 -20.85 2.87
C THR A 2 6.94 -19.58 2.30
N GLU A 3 5.94 -19.01 2.97
CA GLU A 3 5.41 -17.70 2.60
C GLU A 3 6.47 -16.64 2.89
N GLN A 4 7.15 -16.19 1.84
CA GLN A 4 8.16 -15.14 1.93
C GLN A 4 7.47 -13.80 2.21
N CYS A 5 7.24 -13.48 3.48
CA CYS A 5 6.67 -12.22 3.95
C CYS A 5 7.76 -11.15 4.19
N GLY A 6 8.60 -10.94 3.16
CA GLY A 6 9.82 -10.14 3.25
C GLY A 6 9.69 -8.72 2.70
N TYR A 7 8.49 -8.18 2.47
CA TYR A 7 8.33 -6.87 1.86
C TYR A 7 7.48 -5.93 2.71
N ILE A 8 7.97 -4.70 2.89
CA ILE A 8 7.21 -3.58 3.43
C ILE A 8 6.91 -2.62 2.28
N MET A 9 5.63 -2.32 2.06
CA MET A 9 5.17 -1.40 1.05
C MET A 9 4.51 -0.19 1.70
N ALA A 10 4.99 1.00 1.38
CA ALA A 10 4.41 2.27 1.77
C ALA A 10 3.63 2.86 0.59
N VAL A 11 2.34 3.12 0.81
CA VAL A 11 1.41 3.68 -0.18
C VAL A 11 0.97 5.05 0.33
N LEU A 12 1.52 6.11 -0.24
CA LEU A 12 1.06 7.47 0.01
C LEU A 12 -0.08 7.76 -0.97
N GLN A 13 -1.23 8.09 -0.42
CA GLN A 13 -2.45 8.38 -1.16
C GLN A 13 -2.80 9.85 -0.98
N GLU A 14 -2.72 10.65 -2.04
CA GLU A 14 -3.23 12.02 -2.08
C GLU A 14 -4.66 12.04 -2.67
N HIS A 15 -5.37 13.16 -2.53
CA HIS A 15 -6.76 13.31 -3.02
C HIS A 15 -7.68 12.16 -2.58
N ARG A 16 -7.66 11.85 -1.27
CA ARG A 16 -8.27 10.62 -0.73
C ARG A 16 -9.72 10.37 -1.18
N VAL A 17 -10.53 11.42 -1.32
CA VAL A 17 -11.94 11.30 -1.75
C VAL A 17 -12.06 10.62 -3.13
N GLU A 18 -11.14 10.93 -4.04
CA GLU A 18 -11.16 10.41 -5.42
C GLU A 18 -10.43 9.07 -5.53
N THR A 19 -9.36 8.89 -4.75
CA THR A 19 -8.44 7.74 -4.90
C THR A 19 -8.79 6.57 -3.99
N ALA A 20 -9.56 6.77 -2.91
CA ALA A 20 -9.78 5.76 -1.87
C ALA A 20 -10.44 4.49 -2.40
N THR A 21 -11.55 4.61 -3.14
CA THR A 21 -12.28 3.44 -3.63
C THR A 21 -11.41 2.54 -4.49
N LYS A 22 -10.66 3.12 -5.44
CA LYS A 22 -9.80 2.36 -6.34
C LYS A 22 -8.63 1.70 -5.62
N VAL A 23 -8.00 2.41 -4.67
CA VAL A 23 -6.97 1.82 -3.80
C VAL A 23 -7.55 0.68 -2.97
N GLN A 24 -8.73 0.84 -2.36
CA GLN A 24 -9.39 -0.22 -1.60
C GLN A 24 -9.65 -1.47 -2.44
N GLU A 25 -10.17 -1.31 -3.65
CA GLU A 25 -10.42 -2.43 -4.56
C GLU A 25 -9.14 -3.21 -4.88
N ILE A 26 -8.04 -2.50 -5.19
CA ILE A 26 -6.73 -3.13 -5.44
C ILE A 26 -6.26 -3.91 -4.22
N LEU A 27 -6.31 -3.31 -3.02
CA LEU A 27 -5.88 -3.97 -1.79
C LEU A 27 -6.75 -5.18 -1.45
N THR A 28 -8.07 -5.11 -1.66
CA THR A 28 -8.99 -6.23 -1.43
C THR A 28 -8.72 -7.38 -2.40
N ARG A 29 -8.49 -7.11 -3.69
CA ARG A 29 -8.14 -8.16 -4.67
C ARG A 29 -6.82 -8.85 -4.34
N ASN A 30 -5.86 -8.13 -3.77
CA ASN A 30 -4.55 -8.64 -3.40
C ASN A 30 -4.48 -9.09 -1.91
N GLY A 31 -5.63 -9.23 -1.24
CA GLY A 31 -5.70 -9.46 0.21
C GLY A 31 -4.99 -10.74 0.68
N CYS A 32 -4.95 -11.79 -0.13
CA CYS A 32 -4.23 -13.04 0.20
C CYS A 32 -2.72 -12.85 0.36
N SER A 33 -2.15 -11.83 -0.30
CA SER A 33 -0.73 -11.50 -0.24
C SER A 33 -0.42 -10.45 0.83
N ILE A 34 -1.42 -9.89 1.53
CA ILE A 34 -1.23 -8.80 2.48
C ILE A 34 -1.42 -9.33 3.90
N ARG A 35 -0.33 -9.36 4.67
CA ARG A 35 -0.31 -9.85 6.06
C ARG A 35 -0.58 -8.76 7.09
N LEU A 36 -0.20 -7.52 6.77
CA LEU A 36 -0.44 -6.34 7.59
C LEU A 36 -0.97 -5.24 6.69
N ARG A 37 -1.98 -4.50 7.18
CA ARG A 37 -2.42 -3.25 6.57
C ARG A 37 -2.67 -2.22 7.68
N LEU A 38 -1.81 -1.22 7.76
CA LEU A 38 -1.92 -0.12 8.72
C LEU A 38 -2.20 1.19 7.98
N GLY A 39 -3.37 1.77 8.21
CA GLY A 39 -3.69 3.11 7.73
C GLY A 39 -3.26 4.18 8.74
N LEU A 40 -2.47 5.13 8.28
CA LEU A 40 -2.00 6.29 9.03
C LEU A 40 -2.66 7.54 8.41
N HIS A 41 -3.41 8.26 9.22
CA HIS A 41 -3.98 9.55 8.81
C HIS A 41 -3.05 10.66 9.29
N ASP A 42 -2.68 11.56 8.38
CA ASP A 42 -1.86 12.71 8.71
C ASP A 42 -2.78 13.79 9.32
N ALA A 43 -3.12 13.60 10.59
CA ALA A 43 -3.82 14.59 11.41
C ALA A 43 -2.79 15.42 12.16
N GLY A 44 -2.15 16.36 11.45
CA GLY A 44 -1.54 17.49 12.13
C GLY A 44 -2.60 18.22 12.93
N VAL A 45 -2.25 18.70 14.14
CA VAL A 45 -3.15 19.23 15.19
C VAL A 45 -4.16 20.27 14.72
N GLU A 46 -3.94 20.92 13.57
CA GLU A 46 -4.73 22.07 13.10
C GLU A 46 -5.42 21.88 11.72
N THR A 47 -5.04 20.87 10.91
CA THR A 47 -5.61 20.70 9.55
C THR A 47 -5.67 19.23 9.13
N CYS A 48 -6.87 18.76 8.79
CA CYS A 48 -7.09 17.44 8.20
C CYS A 48 -6.39 17.39 6.83
N SER A 49 -5.27 16.66 6.74
CA SER A 49 -4.54 16.53 5.48
C SER A 49 -5.36 15.68 4.50
N PRO A 50 -5.49 16.07 3.23
CA PRO A 50 -6.17 15.27 2.21
C PRO A 50 -5.35 14.02 1.79
N SER A 51 -4.16 13.83 2.36
CA SER A 51 -3.32 12.66 2.15
C SER A 51 -3.35 11.67 3.32
N GLY A 52 -3.19 10.38 3.01
CA GLY A 52 -3.02 9.30 3.98
C GLY A 52 -1.88 8.37 3.57
N LEU A 53 -1.26 7.73 4.56
CA LEU A 53 -0.21 6.74 4.34
C LEU A 53 -0.76 5.36 4.72
N ILE A 54 -0.55 4.37 3.87
CA ILE A 54 -0.87 2.97 4.17
C ILE A 54 0.43 2.19 4.17
N LEU A 55 0.72 1.48 5.25
CA LEU A 55 1.81 0.52 5.34
C LEU A 55 1.26 -0.89 5.18
N LEU A 56 1.87 -1.66 4.29
CA LEU A 56 1.54 -3.05 4.04
C LEU A 56 2.75 -3.94 4.34
N GLN A 57 2.51 -5.08 4.97
CA GLN A 57 3.44 -6.20 4.89
C GLN A 57 2.91 -7.14 3.81
N VAL A 58 3.72 -7.36 2.78
CA VAL A 58 3.35 -8.16 1.61
C VAL A 58 4.15 -9.46 1.60
N CYS A 59 3.44 -10.56 1.34
CA CYS A 59 3.96 -11.92 1.21
C CYS A 59 3.77 -12.38 -0.23
N GLY A 60 4.79 -12.99 -0.81
CA GLY A 60 4.72 -13.52 -2.15
C GLY A 60 6.04 -13.46 -2.90
N ALA A 61 6.02 -13.94 -4.13
CA ALA A 61 7.15 -13.80 -5.03
C ALA A 61 7.35 -12.33 -5.40
N LYS A 62 8.60 -11.95 -5.72
CA LYS A 62 8.93 -10.59 -6.15
C LYS A 62 8.00 -10.07 -7.27
N ALA A 63 7.66 -10.92 -8.23
CA ALA A 63 6.76 -10.57 -9.33
C ALA A 63 5.33 -10.21 -8.86
N GLU A 64 4.83 -10.85 -7.80
CA GLU A 64 3.49 -10.55 -7.24
C GLU A 64 3.51 -9.20 -6.51
N VAL A 65 4.60 -8.91 -5.79
CA VAL A 65 4.81 -7.62 -5.12
C VAL A 65 4.93 -6.49 -6.12
N GLU A 66 5.69 -6.69 -7.20
CA GLU A 66 5.86 -5.72 -8.29
C GLU A 66 4.54 -5.48 -9.05
N LYS A 67 3.72 -6.53 -9.24
CA LYS A 67 2.38 -6.40 -9.81
C LYS A 67 1.48 -5.54 -8.93
N LEU A 68 1.42 -5.82 -7.63
CA LEU A 68 0.64 -5.00 -6.68
C LEU A 68 1.14 -3.55 -6.67
N GLN A 69 2.46 -3.34 -6.65
CA GLN A 69 3.06 -2.01 -6.73
C GLN A 69 2.60 -1.27 -8.00
N SER A 70 2.66 -1.93 -9.15
CA SER A 70 2.27 -1.35 -10.44
C SER A 70 0.77 -1.03 -10.51
N GLU A 71 -0.09 -1.91 -10.00
CA GLU A 71 -1.53 -1.68 -9.90
C GLU A 71 -1.83 -0.41 -9.07
N LEU A 72 -1.17 -0.26 -7.92
CA LEU A 72 -1.34 0.91 -7.06
C LEU A 72 -0.80 2.19 -7.70
N GLN A 73 0.37 2.15 -8.34
CA GLN A 73 0.96 3.29 -9.05
C GLN A 73 0.16 3.72 -10.29
N SER A 74 -0.71 2.85 -10.82
CA SER A 74 -1.63 3.20 -11.92
C SER A 74 -2.79 4.11 -11.48
N VAL A 75 -3.01 4.26 -10.18
CA VAL A 75 -4.02 5.17 -9.64
C VAL A 75 -3.43 6.58 -9.57
N PRO A 76 -4.08 7.60 -10.16
CA PRO A 76 -3.63 8.98 -10.05
C PRO A 76 -3.42 9.40 -8.60
N TYR A 77 -2.38 10.20 -8.34
CA TYR A 77 -2.06 10.73 -7.00
C TYR A 77 -1.70 9.65 -5.94
N VAL A 78 -1.37 8.43 -6.36
CA VAL A 78 -0.87 7.37 -5.49
C VAL A 78 0.63 7.16 -5.74
N LYS A 79 1.42 7.25 -4.68
CA LYS A 79 2.87 7.01 -4.70
C LYS A 79 3.16 5.76 -3.87
N VAL A 80 4.02 4.89 -4.39
CA VAL A 80 4.36 3.63 -3.74
C VAL A 80 5.87 3.49 -3.60
N LYS A 81 6.33 3.05 -2.43
CA LYS A 81 7.70 2.59 -2.18
C LYS A 81 7.68 1.20 -1.58
N VAL A 82 8.64 0.37 -1.95
CA VAL A 82 8.80 -1.00 -1.44
C VAL A 82 10.20 -1.17 -0.88
N MET A 83 10.29 -1.86 0.26
CA MET A 83 11.52 -2.26 0.91
C MET A 83 11.50 -3.78 1.08
N SER A 84 12.59 -4.46 0.71
CA SER A 84 12.81 -5.87 1.03
C SER A 84 13.51 -5.98 2.39
N LEU A 85 13.09 -6.93 3.20
CA LEU A 85 13.65 -7.25 4.50
C LEU A 85 14.54 -8.49 4.35
N GLU A 86 15.85 -8.27 4.22
CA GLU A 86 16.89 -9.30 4.23
C GLU A 86 17.64 -9.17 5.56
N PHE A 87 17.41 -10.10 6.50
CA PHE A 87 18.07 -10.18 7.80
C PHE A 87 18.74 -11.54 7.95
#